data_AF-A0A382X5B7-F1
#
_entry.id   AF-A0A382X5B7-F1
#
_cell.length_a   1.000
_cell.length_b   1.000
_cell.length_c   1.000
_cell.angle_alpha   90.00
_cell.angle_beta   90.00
_cell.angle_gamma   90.00
#
_symmetry.space_group_name_H-M   'P 1'
#
loop_
_entity.id
_entity.type
_entity.pdbx_description
1 polymer ?
#
loop_
_entity_poly.entity_id
_entity_poly.type
_entity_poly.pdbx_seq_one_letter_code
_entity_poly.pdbx_strand_id
1 'polypeptide(L)'
;MEQDPGKQLFIDDFFIESMRDVRRVLNQPKKQTVERSLSIPMNCAWEAGSPRFQRVTYDEKAHRFRLYYTNWIDGRALVCAADSSDGVAWEKPSLGLVEFDGSTDNNITNCPADELALLWDPHESDASRRWKRVDNKPTGSDEAG
;
A
#
# COMPACT_ATOMS: atom_id res chain seq x y z
N MET A 1 17.24 30.19 -19.77
CA MET A 1 16.43 29.04 -20.22
C MET A 1 16.96 27.83 -19.47
N GLU A 2 16.10 27.17 -18.69
CA GLU A 2 16.49 26.06 -17.81
C GLU A 2 16.97 24.87 -18.66
N GLN A 3 18.15 24.34 -18.34
CA GLN A 3 18.85 23.38 -19.22
C GLN A 3 18.47 21.92 -18.97
N ASP A 4 17.75 21.62 -17.88
CA ASP A 4 17.25 20.28 -17.59
C ASP A 4 15.92 20.35 -16.82
N PRO A 5 14.79 20.54 -17.51
CA PRO A 5 13.51 20.76 -16.84
C PRO A 5 12.94 19.49 -16.19
N GLY A 6 13.51 18.30 -16.40
CA GLY A 6 12.95 17.05 -15.87
C GLY A 6 11.50 16.78 -16.32
N LYS A 7 10.74 16.00 -15.52
CA LYS A 7 9.34 15.67 -15.80
C LYS A 7 8.44 16.88 -15.49
N GLN A 8 7.66 17.29 -16.47
CA GLN A 8 6.76 18.44 -16.36
C GLN A 8 5.30 18.01 -16.18
N LEU A 9 4.64 18.57 -15.17
CA LEU A 9 3.22 18.38 -14.94
C LEU A 9 2.48 19.52 -15.65
N PHE A 10 1.61 19.20 -16.61
CA PHE A 10 0.79 20.18 -17.35
C PHE A 10 -0.40 20.69 -16.53
N ILE A 11 -0.15 21.14 -15.31
CA ILE A 11 -1.17 21.66 -14.39
C ILE A 11 -1.37 23.17 -14.54
N ASP A 12 -0.37 23.88 -15.05
CA ASP A 12 -0.38 25.33 -15.32
C ASP A 12 0.09 25.65 -16.76
N ASP A 13 0.23 26.94 -17.06
CA ASP A 13 0.69 27.46 -18.36
C ASP A 13 2.18 27.87 -18.36
N PHE A 14 2.93 27.63 -17.28
CA PHE A 14 4.29 28.18 -17.13
C PHE A 14 5.24 27.75 -18.26
N PHE A 15 5.13 26.48 -18.69
CA PHE A 15 5.91 25.92 -19.80
C PHE A 15 5.15 25.85 -21.13
N ILE A 16 3.93 26.39 -21.20
CA ILE A 16 3.09 26.30 -22.40
C ILE A 16 3.27 27.56 -23.24
N GLU A 17 3.92 27.43 -24.39
CA GLU A 17 4.07 28.53 -25.34
C GLU A 17 2.74 28.88 -26.03
N SER A 18 1.96 27.87 -26.45
CA SER A 18 0.64 28.08 -27.05
C SER A 18 -0.28 26.86 -26.96
N MET A 19 -1.59 27.11 -27.07
CA MET A 19 -2.66 26.11 -27.22
C MET A 19 -3.53 26.48 -28.42
N ARG A 20 -3.86 25.51 -29.30
CA ARG A 20 -4.76 25.70 -30.44
C ARG A 20 -5.77 24.57 -30.49
N ASP A 21 -7.06 24.93 -30.56
CA ASP A 21 -8.19 24.00 -30.61
C ASP A 21 -8.19 22.92 -29.49
N VAL A 22 -7.55 23.23 -28.37
CA VAL A 22 -7.48 22.39 -27.17
C VAL A 22 -7.78 23.23 -25.93
N ARG A 23 -8.25 22.56 -24.86
CA ARG A 23 -8.41 23.18 -23.54
C ARG A 23 -7.88 22.24 -22.47
N ARG A 24 -7.23 22.79 -21.44
CA ARG A 24 -6.87 22.01 -20.25
C ARG A 24 -8.14 21.67 -19.48
N VAL A 25 -8.30 20.40 -19.13
CA VAL A 25 -9.38 19.92 -18.28
C VAL A 25 -8.76 19.30 -17.04
N LEU A 26 -8.87 19.99 -15.91
CA LEU A 26 -8.63 19.38 -14.61
C LEU A 26 -9.89 18.63 -14.21
N ASN A 27 -9.84 17.31 -14.25
CA ASN A 27 -10.98 16.48 -13.85
C ASN A 27 -11.32 16.75 -12.39
N GLN A 28 -12.59 17.11 -12.12
CA GLN A 28 -13.06 17.29 -10.76
C GLN A 28 -13.07 15.92 -10.06
N PRO A 29 -12.30 15.73 -8.98
CA PRO A 29 -12.35 14.48 -8.23
C PRO A 29 -13.77 14.30 -7.71
N LYS A 30 -14.42 13.20 -8.09
CA LYS A 30 -15.68 12.82 -7.49
C LYS A 30 -15.37 12.21 -6.13
N LYS A 31 -15.83 12.86 -5.06
CA LYS A 31 -15.78 12.27 -3.72
C LYS A 31 -16.67 11.03 -3.71
N GLN A 32 -16.06 9.85 -3.79
CA GLN A 32 -16.78 8.57 -3.77
C GLN A 32 -17.32 8.23 -2.37
N THR A 33 -16.75 8.82 -1.32
CA THR A 33 -17.11 8.55 0.07
C THR A 33 -17.87 9.72 0.68
N VAL A 34 -19.20 9.75 0.53
CA VAL A 34 -20.05 10.75 1.22
C VAL A 34 -21.24 10.17 1.97
N GLU A 35 -21.67 8.93 1.72
CA GLU A 35 -22.84 8.38 2.43
C GLU A 35 -22.49 7.63 3.72
N ARG A 36 -21.27 7.08 3.83
CA ARG A 36 -20.81 6.30 5.00
C ARG A 36 -19.35 6.62 5.30
N SER A 37 -19.01 6.65 6.59
CA SER A 37 -17.62 6.76 7.03
C SER A 37 -16.83 5.55 6.57
N LEU A 38 -15.60 5.77 6.12
CA LEU A 38 -14.62 4.70 5.94
C LEU A 38 -14.45 4.00 7.30
N SER A 39 -14.71 2.69 7.34
CA SER A 39 -14.57 1.89 8.55
C SER A 39 -13.55 0.79 8.29
N ILE A 40 -12.40 0.91 8.94
CA ILE A 40 -11.40 -0.16 8.99
C ILE A 40 -11.38 -0.62 10.45
N PRO A 41 -12.15 -1.66 10.80
CA PRO A 41 -12.33 -2.05 12.20
C PRO A 41 -11.01 -2.54 12.78
N MET A 42 -10.55 -1.92 13.87
CA MET A 42 -9.38 -2.35 14.65
C MET A 42 -9.85 -3.01 15.94
N ASN A 43 -10.34 -4.25 15.82
CA ASN A 43 -11.04 -4.98 16.87
C ASN A 43 -10.53 -6.42 17.03
N CYS A 44 -9.44 -6.80 16.37
CA CYS A 44 -8.81 -8.10 16.56
C CYS A 44 -7.85 -8.05 17.75
N ALA A 45 -7.68 -9.18 18.45
CA ALA A 45 -6.85 -9.25 19.66
C ALA A 45 -5.39 -8.84 19.41
N TRP A 46 -4.84 -9.18 18.23
CA TRP A 46 -3.48 -8.81 17.82
C TRP A 46 -3.34 -7.36 17.38
N GLU A 47 -4.34 -6.50 17.53
CA GLU A 47 -4.31 -5.07 17.10
C GLU A 47 -4.11 -4.09 18.26
N ALA A 48 -3.91 -4.56 19.48
CA ALA A 48 -3.71 -3.69 20.65
C ALA A 48 -2.42 -2.83 20.56
N GLY A 49 -1.44 -3.24 19.76
CA GLY A 49 -0.10 -2.64 19.62
C GLY A 49 0.03 -1.29 18.88
N SER A 50 -1.05 -0.50 18.76
CA SER A 50 -1.08 0.77 18.02
C SER A 50 -0.87 0.61 16.49
N PRO A 51 -1.92 0.23 15.75
CA PRO A 51 -1.82 -0.01 14.32
C PRO A 51 -1.48 1.27 13.55
N ARG A 52 -0.51 1.18 12.64
CA ARG A 52 -0.11 2.27 11.74
C ARG A 52 -0.38 1.89 10.30
N PHE A 53 -1.33 2.59 9.68
CA PHE A 53 -1.68 2.38 8.28
C PHE A 53 -0.52 2.71 7.34
N GLN A 54 -0.32 1.83 6.36
CA GLN A 54 0.53 2.10 5.20
C GLN A 54 -0.34 2.35 3.96
N ARG A 55 0.28 2.30 2.78
CA ARG A 55 -0.37 2.55 1.50
C ARG A 55 -1.45 1.50 1.20
N VAL A 56 -2.57 1.97 0.67
CA VAL A 56 -3.56 1.13 -0.04
C VAL A 56 -3.11 0.95 -1.49
N THR A 57 -3.11 -0.29 -1.95
CA THR A 57 -2.83 -0.65 -3.35
C THR A 57 -4.06 -1.32 -3.94
N TYR A 58 -4.39 -1.01 -5.19
CA TYR A 58 -5.43 -1.71 -5.94
C TYR A 58 -4.77 -2.71 -6.88
N ASP A 59 -5.05 -4.00 -6.67
CA ASP A 59 -4.66 -5.06 -7.59
C ASP A 59 -5.71 -5.14 -8.70
N GLU A 60 -5.35 -4.66 -9.89
CA GLU A 60 -6.24 -4.67 -11.06
C GLU A 60 -6.61 -6.08 -11.52
N LYS A 61 -5.73 -7.08 -11.33
CA LYS A 61 -6.02 -8.47 -11.73
C LYS A 61 -6.99 -9.13 -10.77
N ALA A 62 -6.82 -8.87 -9.48
CA ALA A 62 -7.70 -9.40 -8.43
C ALA A 62 -8.96 -8.54 -8.20
N HIS A 63 -9.07 -7.37 -8.84
CA HIS A 63 -10.11 -6.37 -8.62
C HIS A 63 -10.32 -6.07 -7.13
N ARG A 64 -9.21 -5.85 -6.40
CA ARG A 64 -9.22 -5.79 -4.95
C ARG A 64 -8.28 -4.72 -4.43
N PHE A 65 -8.75 -3.94 -3.47
CA PHE A 65 -7.91 -3.07 -2.65
C PHE A 65 -7.24 -3.90 -1.56
N ARG A 66 -5.95 -3.66 -1.35
CA ARG A 66 -5.17 -4.20 -0.24
C ARG A 66 -4.53 -3.08 0.55
N LEU A 67 -4.75 -3.10 1.87
CA LEU A 67 -4.15 -2.23 2.85
C LEU A 67 -3.15 -3.04 3.66
N TYR A 68 -1.93 -2.55 3.75
CA TYR A 68 -0.99 -3.02 4.75
C TYR A 68 -0.96 -2.06 5.93
N TYR A 69 -0.82 -2.59 7.12
CA TYR A 69 -0.61 -1.80 8.33
C TYR A 69 0.40 -2.50 9.22
N THR A 70 1.17 -1.71 9.96
CA THR A 70 2.14 -2.22 10.92
C THR A 70 1.50 -2.27 12.30
N ASN A 71 1.81 -3.30 13.07
CA ASN A 71 1.44 -3.36 14.47
C ASN A 71 2.56 -3.94 15.34
N TRP A 72 2.53 -3.61 16.64
CA TRP A 72 3.40 -4.24 17.63
C TRP A 72 2.72 -5.49 18.21
N ILE A 73 3.27 -6.66 17.90
CA ILE A 73 2.71 -7.97 18.26
C ILE A 73 3.84 -8.77 18.91
N ASP A 74 3.64 -9.23 20.14
CA ASP A 74 4.57 -10.08 20.90
C ASP A 74 6.03 -9.61 20.87
N GLY A 75 6.24 -8.30 21.05
CA GLY A 75 7.57 -7.69 21.08
C GLY A 75 8.20 -7.44 19.71
N ARG A 76 7.45 -7.60 18.62
CA ARG A 76 7.91 -7.42 17.23
C ARG A 76 7.02 -6.45 16.47
N ALA A 77 7.62 -5.67 15.58
CA ALA A 77 6.87 -4.90 14.60
C ALA A 77 6.56 -5.80 13.39
N LEU A 78 5.29 -6.13 13.18
CA LEU A 78 4.83 -7.01 12.09
C LEU A 78 3.87 -6.27 11.16
N VAL A 79 3.86 -6.70 9.91
CA VAL A 79 2.90 -6.22 8.91
C VAL A 79 1.66 -7.11 8.93
N CYS A 80 0.49 -6.48 8.92
CA CYS A 80 -0.82 -7.11 8.75
C CYS A 80 -1.47 -6.63 7.45
N ALA A 81 -2.40 -7.41 6.90
CA ALA A 81 -3.07 -7.11 5.64
C ALA A 81 -4.60 -7.03 5.80
N ALA A 82 -5.24 -6.06 5.17
CA ALA A 82 -6.69 -6.02 5.04
C ALA A 82 -7.07 -5.86 3.56
N ASP A 83 -8.20 -6.42 3.17
CA ASP A 83 -8.71 -6.44 1.81
C ASP A 83 -10.05 -5.73 1.71
N SER A 84 -10.32 -5.16 0.54
CA SER A 84 -11.62 -4.56 0.24
C SER A 84 -11.94 -4.69 -1.25
N SER A 85 -13.19 -4.92 -1.59
CA SER A 85 -13.66 -4.93 -2.99
C SER A 85 -14.10 -3.54 -3.47
N ASP A 86 -14.45 -2.64 -2.55
CA ASP A 86 -15.03 -1.32 -2.84
C ASP A 86 -14.24 -0.14 -2.26
N GLY A 87 -13.19 -0.43 -1.48
CA GLY A 87 -12.36 0.56 -0.78
C GLY A 87 -13.04 1.17 0.45
N VAL A 88 -14.24 0.72 0.81
CA VAL A 88 -15.06 1.26 1.91
C VAL A 88 -15.21 0.25 3.05
N ALA A 89 -15.56 -1.00 2.73
CA ALA A 89 -15.67 -2.09 3.69
C ALA A 89 -14.43 -2.98 3.64
N TRP A 90 -13.80 -3.22 4.79
CA TRP A 90 -12.52 -3.92 4.88
C TRP A 90 -12.64 -5.22 5.68
N GLU A 91 -12.07 -6.28 5.12
CA GLU A 91 -12.01 -7.62 5.69
C GLU A 91 -10.55 -8.01 5.99
N LYS A 92 -10.34 -8.78 7.04
CA LYS A 92 -9.02 -9.28 7.43
C LYS A 92 -8.93 -10.75 7.01
N PRO A 93 -8.16 -11.10 5.98
CA PRO A 93 -8.05 -12.48 5.54
C PRO A 93 -7.31 -13.32 6.58
N SER A 94 -7.74 -14.56 6.76
CA SER A 94 -6.96 -15.57 7.47
C SER A 94 -5.80 -16.00 6.59
N LEU A 95 -4.57 -15.65 6.99
CA LEU A 95 -3.36 -15.94 6.22
C LEU A 95 -2.69 -17.25 6.64
N GLY A 96 -2.85 -17.68 7.90
CA GLY A 96 -2.25 -18.91 8.40
C GLY A 96 -0.72 -18.85 8.59
N LEU A 97 -0.12 -17.65 8.61
CA LEU A 97 1.34 -17.48 8.51
C LEU A 97 2.06 -17.31 9.85
N VAL A 98 1.39 -16.72 10.84
CA VAL A 98 1.99 -16.39 12.14
C VAL A 98 1.05 -16.89 13.23
N GLU A 99 1.60 -17.58 14.23
CA GLU A 99 0.85 -17.95 15.42
C GLU A 99 0.68 -16.72 16.32
N PHE A 100 -0.55 -16.48 16.77
CA PHE A 100 -0.90 -15.50 17.79
C PHE A 100 -1.95 -16.12 18.71
N ASP A 101 -1.68 -16.13 20.02
CA ASP A 101 -2.60 -16.67 21.04
C ASP A 101 -3.11 -18.10 20.71
N GLY A 102 -2.20 -18.98 20.27
CA GLY A 102 -2.50 -20.38 19.96
C GLY A 102 -3.26 -20.63 18.64
N SER A 103 -3.43 -19.60 17.80
CA SER A 103 -4.11 -19.71 16.50
C SER A 103 -3.32 -19.03 15.38
N THR A 104 -3.41 -19.55 14.17
CA THR A 104 -2.92 -18.89 12.95
C THR A 104 -4.05 -18.22 12.15
N ASP A 105 -5.27 -18.20 12.69
CA ASP A 105 -6.45 -17.56 12.10
C ASP A 105 -6.40 -16.03 12.29
N ASN A 106 -5.46 -15.42 11.57
CA ASN A 106 -5.20 -13.98 11.63
C ASN A 106 -4.64 -13.47 10.29
N ASN A 107 -4.58 -12.15 10.17
CA ASN A 107 -4.07 -11.46 8.98
C ASN A 107 -2.62 -10.96 9.13
N ILE A 108 -1.86 -11.56 10.05
CA ILE A 108 -0.48 -11.19 10.33
C ILE A 108 0.41 -11.86 9.27
N THR A 109 1.28 -11.08 8.65
CA THR A 109 2.28 -11.58 7.71
C THR A 109 3.59 -11.92 8.45
N ASN A 110 4.40 -12.80 7.88
CA ASN A 110 5.76 -13.05 8.35
C ASN A 110 6.76 -11.93 7.99
N CYS A 111 6.28 -10.82 7.41
CA CYS A 111 7.11 -9.69 7.01
C CYS A 111 7.42 -8.80 8.23
N PRO A 112 8.71 -8.61 8.59
CA PRO A 112 9.11 -7.62 9.58
C PRO A 112 8.75 -6.22 9.07
N ALA A 113 8.21 -5.39 9.96
CA ALA A 113 7.76 -4.05 9.61
C ALA A 113 8.86 -2.97 9.74
N ASP A 114 10.11 -3.40 9.92
CA ASP A 114 11.33 -2.61 10.07
C ASP A 114 11.62 -1.81 8.77
N GLU A 115 10.84 -0.74 8.58
CA GLU A 115 11.04 0.52 7.84
C GLU A 115 11.49 0.55 6.37
N LEU A 116 10.54 0.94 5.48
CA LEU A 116 10.56 2.18 4.68
C LEU A 116 9.30 2.27 3.81
N ALA A 117 9.04 1.22 3.03
CA ALA A 117 7.82 1.08 2.23
C ALA A 117 7.66 -0.35 1.73
N LEU A 118 6.41 -0.83 1.73
CA LEU A 118 6.00 -1.94 0.88
C LEU A 118 5.60 -1.37 -0.48
N LEU A 119 6.23 -1.89 -1.52
CA LEU A 119 6.01 -1.51 -2.91
C LEU A 119 5.42 -2.69 -3.65
N TRP A 120 4.35 -2.41 -4.39
CA TRP A 120 3.81 -3.33 -5.38
C TRP A 120 4.40 -2.99 -6.74
N ASP A 121 5.00 -3.98 -7.39
CA ASP A 121 5.48 -3.89 -8.76
C ASP A 121 4.50 -4.58 -9.73
N PRO A 122 3.66 -3.83 -10.46
CA PRO A 122 2.76 -4.42 -11.44
C PRO A 122 3.49 -5.12 -12.60
N HIS A 123 4.72 -4.69 -12.90
CA HIS A 123 5.51 -5.17 -14.03
C HIS A 123 6.31 -6.43 -13.70
N GLU A 124 6.41 -6.80 -12.42
CA GLU A 124 7.03 -8.07 -12.03
C GLU A 124 6.19 -9.25 -12.54
N SER A 125 6.88 -10.18 -13.21
CA SER A 125 6.29 -11.38 -13.80
C SER A 125 6.07 -12.46 -12.75
N ASP A 126 7.03 -12.63 -11.84
CA ASP A 126 6.97 -13.61 -10.76
C ASP A 126 6.08 -13.10 -9.62
N ALA A 127 4.96 -13.79 -9.40
CA ALA A 127 4.01 -13.42 -8.36
C ALA A 127 4.62 -13.38 -6.95
N SER A 128 5.63 -14.21 -6.67
CA SER A 128 6.32 -14.25 -5.38
C SER A 128 7.22 -13.02 -5.14
N ARG A 129 7.58 -12.27 -6.20
CA ARG A 129 8.49 -11.12 -6.16
C ARG A 129 7.79 -9.78 -6.37
N ARG A 130 6.47 -9.79 -6.61
CA ARG A 130 5.67 -8.56 -6.86
C ARG A 130 5.71 -7.58 -5.70
N TRP A 131 5.79 -8.09 -4.48
CA TRP A 131 5.90 -7.27 -3.28
C TRP A 131 7.37 -7.08 -2.94
N LYS A 132 7.79 -5.81 -2.95
CA LYS A 132 9.16 -5.39 -2.66
C LYS A 132 9.17 -4.60 -1.37
N ARG A 133 10.12 -4.91 -0.50
CA ARG A 133 10.38 -4.11 0.70
C ARG A 133 11.59 -3.24 0.42
N VAL A 134 11.47 -1.95 0.67
CA VAL A 134 12.64 -1.06 0.78
C VAL A 134 13.09 -1.10 2.23
N ASP A 135 14.38 -1.27 2.44
CA ASP A 135 15.03 -1.36 3.75
C ASP A 135 16.26 -0.45 3.74
N ASN A 136 16.57 0.19 4.86
CA ASN A 136 17.75 1.05 5.00
C ASN A 136 19.01 0.27 5.40
N LYS A 137 18.88 -1.01 5.71
CA LYS A 137 20.00 -1.90 5.97
C LYS A 137 20.48 -2.52 4.66
N PRO A 138 21.79 -2.45 4.32
CA PRO A 138 22.33 -3.21 3.22
C PRO A 138 22.20 -4.69 3.56
N THR A 139 21.11 -5.32 3.08
CA THR A 139 20.83 -6.76 3.24
C THR A 139 21.28 -7.56 2.02
N GLY A 140 22.12 -6.96 1.16
CA GLY A 140 22.82 -7.65 0.08
C GLY A 140 23.89 -8.61 0.62
N SER A 141 23.44 -9.66 1.29
CA SER A 141 24.14 -10.94 1.34
C SER A 141 23.10 -11.94 0.87
N ASP A 142 23.14 -12.20 -0.43
CA ASP A 142 22.37 -13.24 -1.08
C ASP A 142 22.62 -14.53 -0.28
N GLU A 143 21.55 -15.25 0.12
CA GLU A 143 21.69 -16.59 0.71
C GLU A 143 22.09 -17.62 -0.35
N ALA A 144 23.26 -17.41 -0.94
CA ALA A 144 24.05 -18.38 -1.67
C ALA A 144 25.49 -17.85 -1.75
N GLY A 145 26.29 -18.18 -0.73
CA GLY A 145 27.77 -18.27 -0.77
C GLY A 145 28.54 -17.13 -1.41
#